data_AF-A0A812ZGZ3-F1
#
_entry.id   AF-A0A812ZGZ3-F1
#
_cell.length_a   1.000
_cell.length_b   1.000
_cell.length_c   1.000
_cell.angle_alpha   90.00
_cell.angle_beta   90.00
_cell.angle_gamma   90.00
#
_symmetry.space_group_name_H-M   'P 1'
#
loop_
_entity.id
_entity.type
_entity.pdbx_description
1 polymer ?
#
loop_
_entity_poly.entity_id
_entity_poly.type
_entity_poly.pdbx_seq_one_letter_code
_entity_poly.pdbx_strand_id
1 'polypeptide(L)'
;SVKQTAGRLEFSRCRSRADGGGFAVKGQVWAAHVLHAEGCNSSAGGGGGSVAGSFYQDGESLSNFTACRAKGGGGGLRVGRSFVQSSKKALFFACTASYGGGLSSADAIISANVGFSGCQADQGGGGGALVNGSLLQQGGIFAFLTCSSAQAGGGLQVRDTFNQTSGSAVFRGCVARRNGGGMEVGSAWLAGSVDFSKCTVGHQSCRDKARGGGLEVRGTVVITGSTKFDRCEANSGGGLSAERLVSRGEVEFAACSAVCELNGEGGAGALVHGDVLQDGGKLRFRGCKSERDGGGLQVGGRFEQSSGSAFFDACSAKASGGGLQVRDTFNQTGMESTATLSFQHCTAGGEGGGALVRRDFFQDGGNLKFEDCNSSSDGGGLHVEGRFQQSRGSAHFESCFAIGSGGGMNVKKGVSWHGLYGYFEKCNAAGSSGLDELS
;
A
#
# COMPACT_ATOMS: atom_id res chain seq x y z
N SER A 1 7.92 -14.03 -36.46
CA SER A 1 7.92 -14.73 -35.16
C SER A 1 9.27 -15.38 -34.97
N VAL A 2 9.83 -15.40 -33.76
CA VAL A 2 11.07 -16.12 -33.43
C VAL A 2 10.77 -17.12 -32.32
N LYS A 3 10.94 -18.41 -32.61
CA LYS A 3 10.72 -19.49 -31.63
C LYS A 3 12.07 -20.14 -31.34
N GLN A 4 12.54 -20.04 -30.10
CA GLN A 4 13.69 -20.81 -29.62
C GLN A 4 13.17 -22.20 -29.27
N THR A 5 13.52 -23.21 -30.07
CA THR A 5 13.06 -24.60 -29.86
C THR A 5 14.04 -25.44 -29.04
N ALA A 6 15.31 -25.04 -28.95
CA ALA A 6 16.37 -25.73 -28.22
C ALA A 6 17.51 -24.77 -27.84
N GLY A 7 18.37 -25.19 -26.90
CA GLY A 7 19.68 -24.57 -26.64
C GLY A 7 19.69 -23.31 -25.78
N ARG A 8 20.85 -22.66 -25.69
CA ARG A 8 21.09 -21.41 -24.95
C ARG A 8 21.38 -20.28 -25.94
N LEU A 9 20.65 -19.18 -25.83
CA LEU A 9 20.95 -17.93 -26.53
C LEU A 9 21.65 -16.99 -25.55
N GLU A 10 22.82 -16.50 -25.92
CA GLU A 10 23.66 -15.68 -25.06
C GLU A 10 24.17 -14.44 -25.79
N PHE A 11 23.95 -13.29 -25.16
CA PHE A 11 24.37 -11.98 -25.65
C PHE A 11 25.23 -11.34 -24.57
N SER A 12 26.49 -11.03 -24.87
CA SER A 12 27.41 -10.41 -23.91
C SER A 12 27.99 -9.12 -24.49
N ARG A 13 27.83 -8.03 -23.75
CA ARG A 13 28.41 -6.70 -24.05
C ARG A 13 28.03 -6.16 -25.43
N CYS A 14 26.86 -6.54 -25.94
CA CYS A 14 26.35 -6.07 -27.23
C CYS A 14 25.93 -4.59 -27.17
N ARG A 15 25.95 -3.89 -28.30
CA ARG A 15 25.59 -2.47 -28.40
C ARG A 15 24.75 -2.20 -29.64
N SER A 16 23.66 -1.45 -29.47
CA SER A 16 22.81 -0.98 -30.57
C SER A 16 22.59 0.53 -30.50
N ARG A 17 22.54 1.18 -31.67
CA ARG A 17 22.08 2.58 -31.81
C ARG A 17 20.55 2.69 -31.88
N ALA A 18 19.87 1.57 -32.08
CA ALA A 18 18.42 1.45 -32.10
C ALA A 18 17.95 0.61 -30.91
N ASP A 19 16.72 0.08 -30.96
CA ASP A 19 16.22 -0.84 -29.94
C ASP A 19 17.00 -2.17 -29.94
N GLY A 20 17.07 -2.82 -28.78
CA GLY A 20 17.60 -4.19 -28.66
C GLY A 20 19.12 -4.26 -28.70
N GLY A 21 19.79 -4.07 -27.56
CA GLY A 21 21.25 -4.17 -27.51
C GLY A 21 21.77 -5.58 -27.80
N GLY A 22 21.13 -6.63 -27.24
CA GLY A 22 21.40 -8.03 -27.55
C GLY A 22 20.62 -8.54 -28.77
N PHE A 23 19.28 -8.39 -28.76
CA PHE A 23 18.43 -8.79 -29.88
C PHE A 23 17.25 -7.82 -30.10
N ALA A 24 16.75 -7.76 -31.33
CA ALA A 24 15.56 -6.99 -31.71
C ALA A 24 14.63 -7.80 -32.61
N VAL A 25 13.37 -7.94 -32.24
CA VAL A 25 12.37 -8.74 -32.98
C VAL A 25 11.10 -7.92 -33.21
N LYS A 26 10.70 -7.74 -34.48
CA LYS A 26 9.46 -7.02 -34.84
C LYS A 26 8.17 -7.81 -34.52
N GLY A 27 8.27 -9.13 -34.46
CA GLY A 27 7.13 -10.01 -34.17
C GLY A 27 7.10 -10.46 -32.71
N GLN A 28 6.67 -11.69 -32.50
CA GLN A 28 6.64 -12.36 -31.21
C GLN A 28 7.92 -13.20 -30.98
N VAL A 29 8.29 -13.37 -29.71
CA VAL A 29 9.36 -14.26 -29.26
C VAL A 29 8.77 -15.34 -28.36
N TRP A 30 9.16 -16.59 -28.58
CA TRP A 30 8.88 -17.72 -27.68
C TRP A 30 10.23 -18.27 -27.20
N ALA A 31 10.56 -18.02 -25.95
CA ALA A 31 11.75 -18.54 -25.29
C ALA A 31 11.40 -19.85 -24.56
N ALA A 32 11.77 -20.99 -25.14
CA ALA A 32 11.52 -22.31 -24.53
C ALA A 32 12.70 -22.86 -23.70
N HIS A 33 13.86 -22.19 -23.74
CA HIS A 33 15.06 -22.61 -22.99
C HIS A 33 15.76 -21.42 -22.32
N VAL A 34 17.09 -21.35 -22.40
CA VAL A 34 17.87 -20.32 -21.73
C VAL A 34 18.06 -19.13 -22.67
N LEU A 35 17.63 -17.96 -22.22
CA LEU A 35 17.93 -16.68 -22.84
C LEU A 35 18.73 -15.83 -21.86
N HIS A 36 19.95 -15.50 -22.21
CA HIS A 36 20.84 -14.72 -21.36
C HIS A 36 21.34 -13.47 -22.10
N ALA A 37 21.20 -12.31 -21.46
CA ALA A 37 21.81 -11.07 -21.93
C ALA A 37 22.56 -10.40 -20.77
N GLU A 38 23.83 -10.08 -20.98
CA GLU A 38 24.71 -9.46 -19.99
C GLU A 38 25.38 -8.21 -20.57
N GLY A 39 25.33 -7.10 -19.84
CA GLY A 39 26.07 -5.87 -20.19
C GLY A 39 25.68 -5.27 -21.54
N CYS A 40 24.48 -5.59 -22.05
CA CYS A 40 24.01 -5.15 -23.36
C CYS A 40 23.39 -3.76 -23.29
N ASN A 41 23.71 -2.91 -24.28
CA ASN A 41 23.36 -1.49 -24.27
C ASN A 41 22.59 -1.06 -25.52
N SER A 42 21.57 -0.24 -25.35
CA SER A 42 20.75 0.36 -26.41
C SER A 42 20.61 1.87 -26.20
N SER A 43 20.74 2.67 -27.27
CA SER A 43 20.41 4.11 -27.21
C SER A 43 18.92 4.41 -27.42
N ALA A 44 18.10 3.39 -27.67
CA ALA A 44 16.65 3.46 -27.60
C ALA A 44 16.17 2.59 -26.42
N GLY A 45 15.21 1.69 -26.61
CA GLY A 45 14.74 0.75 -25.59
C GLY A 45 15.38 -0.64 -25.67
N GLY A 46 15.16 -1.46 -24.64
CA GLY A 46 15.54 -2.87 -24.65
C GLY A 46 17.05 -3.11 -24.65
N GLY A 47 17.74 -2.84 -23.54
CA GLY A 47 19.20 -3.00 -23.47
C GLY A 47 19.63 -4.44 -23.73
N GLY A 48 19.02 -5.41 -23.04
CA GLY A 48 19.22 -6.84 -23.33
C GLY A 48 18.45 -7.32 -24.55
N GLY A 49 17.20 -6.89 -24.72
CA GLY A 49 16.40 -7.22 -25.90
C GLY A 49 15.19 -6.33 -26.11
N SER A 50 14.71 -6.28 -27.35
CA SER A 50 13.49 -5.57 -27.74
C SER A 50 12.58 -6.45 -28.60
N VAL A 51 11.31 -6.51 -28.23
CA VAL A 51 10.27 -7.27 -28.93
C VAL A 51 9.10 -6.34 -29.19
N ALA A 52 8.80 -6.02 -30.45
CA ALA A 52 7.68 -5.13 -30.76
C ALA A 52 6.31 -5.83 -30.58
N GLY A 53 6.28 -7.17 -30.68
CA GLY A 53 5.11 -7.99 -30.33
C GLY A 53 5.11 -8.41 -28.86
N SER A 54 4.73 -9.66 -28.62
CA SER A 54 4.70 -10.28 -27.30
C SER A 54 5.92 -11.16 -27.05
N PHE A 55 6.36 -11.24 -25.80
CA PHE A 55 7.41 -12.15 -25.35
C PHE A 55 6.75 -13.23 -24.50
N TYR A 56 6.81 -14.47 -24.98
CA TYR A 56 6.31 -15.65 -24.30
C TYR A 56 7.47 -16.47 -23.77
N GLN A 57 7.40 -16.83 -22.50
CA GLN A 57 8.38 -17.72 -21.89
C GLN A 57 7.64 -18.93 -21.32
N ASP A 58 7.85 -20.09 -21.94
CA ASP A 58 7.09 -21.33 -21.69
C ASP A 58 8.01 -22.51 -21.31
N GLY A 59 7.45 -23.54 -20.68
CA GLY A 59 8.16 -24.76 -20.29
C GLY A 59 9.17 -24.61 -19.14
N GLU A 60 10.39 -25.11 -19.33
CA GLU A 60 11.50 -25.10 -18.35
C GLU A 60 12.47 -23.92 -18.58
N SER A 61 12.03 -22.91 -19.31
CA SER A 61 12.86 -21.78 -19.75
C SER A 61 13.32 -20.87 -18.60
N LEU A 62 14.51 -20.31 -18.79
CA LEU A 62 15.15 -19.33 -17.90
C LEU A 62 15.57 -18.11 -18.73
N SER A 63 15.02 -16.95 -18.41
CA SER A 63 15.51 -15.69 -18.98
C SER A 63 16.29 -14.92 -17.92
N ASN A 64 17.50 -14.47 -18.24
CA ASN A 64 18.32 -13.67 -17.33
C ASN A 64 18.93 -12.47 -18.05
N PHE A 65 18.55 -11.27 -17.59
CA PHE A 65 19.05 -9.99 -18.05
C PHE A 65 19.86 -9.34 -16.93
N THR A 66 21.16 -9.16 -17.16
CA THR A 66 22.10 -8.67 -16.14
C THR A 66 22.84 -7.43 -16.64
N ALA A 67 22.88 -6.37 -15.84
CA ALA A 67 23.63 -5.14 -16.12
C ALA A 67 23.33 -4.52 -17.51
N CYS A 68 22.10 -4.69 -18.00
CA CYS A 68 21.71 -4.19 -19.31
C CYS A 68 21.18 -2.75 -19.20
N ARG A 69 21.47 -1.92 -20.21
CA ARG A 69 21.13 -0.49 -20.20
C ARG A 69 20.38 -0.04 -21.44
N ALA A 70 19.36 0.78 -21.24
CA ALA A 70 18.64 1.48 -22.31
C ALA A 70 18.53 2.97 -22.01
N LYS A 71 18.42 3.84 -23.04
CA LYS A 71 18.03 5.25 -22.85
C LYS A 71 16.51 5.45 -22.86
N GLY A 72 15.76 4.49 -23.41
CA GLY A 72 14.31 4.47 -23.44
C GLY A 72 13.75 3.62 -22.29
N GLY A 73 12.86 2.68 -22.63
CA GLY A 73 12.26 1.75 -21.69
C GLY A 73 12.91 0.37 -21.69
N GLY A 74 12.91 -0.32 -20.55
CA GLY A 74 13.27 -1.74 -20.46
C GLY A 74 14.77 -1.98 -20.57
N GLY A 75 15.54 -1.69 -19.51
CA GLY A 75 16.99 -1.86 -19.52
C GLY A 75 17.38 -3.31 -19.80
N GLY A 76 16.68 -4.28 -19.22
CA GLY A 76 16.77 -5.68 -19.61
C GLY A 76 15.97 -5.98 -20.87
N LEU A 77 14.64 -5.81 -20.81
CA LEU A 77 13.74 -6.20 -21.88
C LEU A 77 12.67 -5.13 -22.14
N ARG A 78 12.45 -4.81 -23.42
CA ARG A 78 11.30 -4.02 -23.87
C ARG A 78 10.34 -4.89 -24.68
N VAL A 79 9.06 -4.85 -24.34
CA VAL A 79 7.99 -5.60 -24.99
C VAL A 79 6.89 -4.64 -25.44
N GLY A 80 6.55 -4.64 -26.72
CA GLY A 80 5.59 -3.70 -27.30
C GLY A 80 4.13 -4.08 -27.05
N ARG A 81 3.85 -5.36 -26.77
CA ARG A 81 2.54 -5.87 -26.39
C ARG A 81 2.61 -6.51 -25.00
N SER A 82 2.55 -7.84 -24.91
CA SER A 82 2.43 -8.53 -23.62
C SER A 82 3.70 -9.30 -23.28
N PHE A 83 4.17 -9.13 -22.06
CA PHE A 83 5.15 -10.03 -21.45
C PHE A 83 4.40 -11.16 -20.74
N VAL A 84 4.60 -12.41 -21.16
CA VAL A 84 3.91 -13.58 -20.62
C VAL A 84 4.93 -14.54 -20.05
N GLN A 85 4.93 -14.68 -18.73
CA GLN A 85 5.76 -15.63 -18.00
C GLN A 85 4.90 -16.79 -17.49
N SER A 86 4.95 -17.94 -18.18
CA SER A 86 4.30 -19.19 -17.73
C SER A 86 5.27 -20.24 -17.20
N SER A 87 6.59 -19.98 -17.26
CA SER A 87 7.65 -20.97 -16.99
C SER A 87 8.50 -20.69 -15.76
N LYS A 88 9.46 -21.59 -15.49
CA LYS A 88 10.37 -21.58 -14.33
C LYS A 88 10.73 -20.21 -13.75
N LYS A 89 11.43 -19.35 -14.51
CA LYS A 89 11.96 -18.09 -13.95
C LYS A 89 12.37 -17.05 -15.01
N ALA A 90 12.07 -15.78 -14.75
CA ALA A 90 12.72 -14.63 -15.41
C ALA A 90 13.41 -13.73 -14.38
N LEU A 91 14.63 -13.30 -14.67
CA LEU A 91 15.46 -12.50 -13.78
C LEU A 91 15.98 -11.25 -14.47
N PHE A 92 15.90 -10.13 -13.77
CA PHE A 92 16.43 -8.84 -14.15
C PHE A 92 17.30 -8.32 -13.00
N PHE A 93 18.59 -8.14 -13.26
CA PHE A 93 19.57 -7.76 -12.25
C PHE A 93 20.37 -6.54 -12.70
N ALA A 94 20.37 -5.49 -11.87
CA ALA A 94 21.15 -4.27 -12.09
C ALA A 94 20.91 -3.62 -13.47
N CYS A 95 19.67 -3.70 -13.98
CA CYS A 95 19.32 -3.10 -15.26
C CYS A 95 18.90 -1.64 -15.09
N THR A 96 19.28 -0.78 -16.03
CA THR A 96 18.98 0.66 -15.97
C THR A 96 18.31 1.16 -17.24
N ALA A 97 17.27 1.98 -17.09
CA ALA A 97 16.60 2.64 -18.20
C ALA A 97 16.03 4.00 -17.78
N SER A 98 15.50 4.78 -18.75
CA SER A 98 14.71 5.97 -18.38
C SER A 98 13.36 5.57 -17.76
N TYR A 99 12.80 4.43 -18.19
CA TYR A 99 11.53 3.88 -17.72
C TYR A 99 11.63 2.35 -17.59
N GLY A 100 11.09 1.74 -16.54
CA GLY A 100 11.09 0.27 -16.45
C GLY A 100 12.51 -0.31 -16.43
N GLY A 101 13.26 -0.11 -15.35
CA GLY A 101 14.71 -0.38 -15.32
C GLY A 101 15.09 -1.78 -15.80
N GLY A 102 14.36 -2.82 -15.35
CA GLY A 102 14.45 -4.18 -15.87
C GLY A 102 13.55 -4.42 -17.08
N LEU A 103 12.24 -4.19 -16.92
CA LEU A 103 11.21 -4.50 -17.91
C LEU A 103 10.37 -3.27 -18.26
N SER A 104 10.07 -3.08 -19.54
CA SER A 104 9.01 -2.17 -19.99
C SER A 104 8.09 -2.92 -20.94
N SER A 105 6.79 -2.98 -20.62
CA SER A 105 5.78 -3.71 -21.40
C SER A 105 4.49 -2.90 -21.57
N ALA A 106 3.67 -3.24 -22.57
CA ALA A 106 2.29 -2.74 -22.60
C ALA A 106 1.47 -3.46 -21.54
N ASP A 107 1.41 -4.79 -21.59
CA ASP A 107 0.73 -5.62 -20.59
C ASP A 107 1.66 -6.70 -20.04
N ALA A 108 1.30 -7.30 -18.91
CA ALA A 108 2.03 -8.42 -18.35
C ALA A 108 1.12 -9.49 -17.75
N ILE A 109 1.45 -10.76 -18.00
CA ILE A 109 0.80 -11.93 -17.39
C ILE A 109 1.89 -12.76 -16.72
N ILE A 110 1.76 -12.94 -15.41
CA ILE A 110 2.74 -13.61 -14.57
C ILE A 110 2.08 -14.82 -13.90
N SER A 111 2.44 -16.02 -14.35
CA SER A 111 1.97 -17.28 -13.75
C SER A 111 3.08 -18.02 -13.00
N ALA A 112 4.32 -17.52 -13.10
CA ALA A 112 5.50 -18.12 -12.50
C ALA A 112 6.50 -17.07 -12.00
N ASN A 113 7.73 -17.46 -11.67
CA ASN A 113 8.64 -16.61 -10.90
C ASN A 113 9.27 -15.51 -11.76
N VAL A 114 9.11 -14.25 -11.37
CA VAL A 114 9.81 -13.12 -11.99
C VAL A 114 10.45 -12.25 -10.90
N GLY A 115 11.74 -11.98 -11.04
CA GLY A 115 12.51 -11.21 -10.05
C GLY A 115 13.25 -10.03 -10.67
N PHE A 116 13.17 -8.89 -10.01
CA PHE A 116 13.91 -7.67 -10.29
C PHE A 116 14.78 -7.33 -9.09
N SER A 117 16.06 -7.09 -9.30
CA SER A 117 16.99 -6.76 -8.21
C SER A 117 17.96 -5.67 -8.62
N GLY A 118 18.00 -4.57 -7.86
CA GLY A 118 18.89 -3.43 -8.13
C GLY A 118 18.62 -2.72 -9.45
N CYS A 119 17.40 -2.85 -10.00
CA CYS A 119 17.02 -2.17 -11.24
C CYS A 119 16.66 -0.70 -10.99
N GLN A 120 16.92 0.16 -11.96
CA GLN A 120 16.75 1.60 -11.82
C GLN A 120 16.08 2.26 -13.03
N ALA A 121 15.12 3.16 -12.75
CA ALA A 121 14.50 4.06 -13.71
C ALA A 121 14.92 5.52 -13.44
N ASP A 122 15.70 6.11 -14.34
CA ASP A 122 16.38 7.41 -14.12
C ASP A 122 15.49 8.63 -14.34
N GLN A 123 14.40 8.51 -15.11
CA GLN A 123 13.54 9.64 -15.46
C GLN A 123 12.07 9.43 -15.10
N GLY A 124 11.55 8.23 -15.25
CA GLY A 124 10.15 7.89 -14.99
C GLY A 124 9.98 6.80 -13.94
N GLY A 125 8.81 6.16 -13.96
CA GLY A 125 8.45 5.14 -12.97
C GLY A 125 8.88 3.71 -13.30
N GLY A 126 8.68 2.83 -12.33
CA GLY A 126 8.93 1.39 -12.45
C GLY A 126 10.41 1.05 -12.39
N GLY A 127 11.05 1.26 -11.23
CA GLY A 127 12.49 1.01 -11.10
C GLY A 127 12.89 -0.40 -11.53
N GLY A 128 12.08 -1.41 -11.16
CA GLY A 128 12.15 -2.76 -11.71
C GLY A 128 11.38 -2.91 -13.02
N ALA A 129 10.08 -2.59 -13.00
CA ALA A 129 9.22 -2.79 -14.17
C ALA A 129 8.20 -1.66 -14.36
N LEU A 130 7.97 -1.31 -15.62
CA LEU A 130 6.87 -0.45 -16.06
C LEU A 130 5.93 -1.24 -16.96
N VAL A 131 4.65 -1.28 -16.59
CA VAL A 131 3.55 -1.82 -17.40
C VAL A 131 2.60 -0.69 -17.75
N ASN A 132 2.50 -0.37 -19.03
CA ASN A 132 1.70 0.77 -19.51
C ASN A 132 0.19 0.52 -19.50
N GLY A 133 -0.23 -0.73 -19.44
CA GLY A 133 -1.61 -1.18 -19.35
C GLY A 133 -1.83 -1.94 -18.06
N SER A 134 -2.30 -3.18 -18.16
CA SER A 134 -2.65 -4.02 -17.00
C SER A 134 -1.64 -5.14 -16.73
N LEU A 135 -1.50 -5.49 -15.46
CA LEU A 135 -0.73 -6.64 -15.01
C LEU A 135 -1.65 -7.66 -14.33
N LEU A 136 -1.60 -8.90 -14.79
CA LEU A 136 -2.31 -10.03 -14.21
C LEU A 136 -1.30 -11.02 -13.60
N GLN A 137 -1.38 -11.23 -12.29
CA GLN A 137 -0.62 -12.28 -11.60
C GLN A 137 -1.56 -13.43 -11.22
N GLN A 138 -1.28 -14.62 -11.75
CA GLN A 138 -2.05 -15.86 -11.55
C GLN A 138 -1.25 -16.96 -10.85
N GLY A 139 -0.06 -16.64 -10.33
CA GLY A 139 0.79 -17.59 -9.62
C GLY A 139 2.21 -17.07 -9.40
N GLY A 140 3.07 -17.98 -8.97
CA GLY A 140 4.49 -17.74 -8.78
C GLY A 140 4.83 -16.66 -7.74
N ILE A 141 6.11 -16.30 -7.72
CA ILE A 141 6.67 -15.21 -6.91
C ILE A 141 7.06 -14.06 -7.84
N PHE A 142 6.50 -12.88 -7.57
CA PHE A 142 6.78 -11.65 -8.29
C PHE A 142 7.53 -10.68 -7.37
N ALA A 143 8.85 -10.58 -7.52
CA ALA A 143 9.72 -9.94 -6.54
C ALA A 143 10.47 -8.72 -7.08
N PHE A 144 10.49 -7.64 -6.30
CA PHE A 144 11.23 -6.41 -6.53
C PHE A 144 12.11 -6.12 -5.30
N LEU A 145 13.42 -6.20 -5.50
CA LEU A 145 14.42 -6.04 -4.45
C LEU A 145 15.29 -4.83 -4.77
N THR A 146 15.34 -3.88 -3.83
CA THR A 146 16.21 -2.69 -3.89
C THR A 146 16.15 -1.95 -5.23
N CYS A 147 14.97 -1.87 -5.82
CA CYS A 147 14.74 -1.16 -7.08
C CYS A 147 14.47 0.32 -6.80
N SER A 148 14.81 1.18 -7.75
CA SER A 148 14.60 2.63 -7.57
C SER A 148 14.07 3.35 -8.80
N SER A 149 13.25 4.37 -8.56
CA SER A 149 12.71 5.25 -9.60
C SER A 149 12.87 6.72 -9.23
N ALA A 150 13.18 7.55 -10.23
CA ALA A 150 13.19 9.00 -10.11
C ALA A 150 11.79 9.64 -10.01
N GLN A 151 10.72 8.88 -10.20
CA GLN A 151 9.34 9.36 -10.07
C GLN A 151 8.48 8.43 -9.21
N ALA A 152 8.03 7.31 -9.76
CA ALA A 152 6.89 6.56 -9.24
C ALA A 152 7.15 5.05 -9.28
N GLY A 153 6.60 4.29 -8.33
CA GLY A 153 6.70 2.83 -8.39
C GLY A 153 8.16 2.37 -8.32
N GLY A 154 8.80 2.52 -7.16
CA GLY A 154 10.23 2.24 -6.99
C GLY A 154 10.59 0.81 -7.43
N GLY A 155 9.72 -0.16 -7.17
CA GLY A 155 9.75 -1.49 -7.78
C GLY A 155 8.95 -1.54 -9.08
N LEU A 156 7.65 -1.27 -9.00
CA LEU A 156 6.70 -1.49 -10.08
C LEU A 156 5.80 -0.28 -10.32
N GLN A 157 5.61 0.10 -11.58
CA GLN A 157 4.53 1.00 -11.98
C GLN A 157 3.61 0.28 -12.98
N VAL A 158 2.30 0.26 -12.68
CA VAL A 158 1.25 -0.25 -13.56
C VAL A 158 0.23 0.85 -13.80
N ARG A 159 0.03 1.30 -15.04
CA ARG A 159 -0.83 2.47 -15.26
C ARG A 159 -2.31 2.19 -15.01
N ASP A 160 -2.78 1.01 -15.40
CA ASP A 160 -4.21 0.69 -15.33
C ASP A 160 -4.53 -0.15 -14.09
N THR A 161 -4.48 -1.47 -14.22
CA THR A 161 -4.89 -2.39 -13.15
C THR A 161 -3.83 -3.42 -12.82
N PHE A 162 -3.62 -3.66 -11.54
CA PHE A 162 -2.90 -4.84 -11.05
C PHE A 162 -3.92 -5.82 -10.47
N ASN A 163 -4.11 -6.93 -11.15
CA ASN A 163 -4.99 -8.00 -10.71
C ASN A 163 -4.15 -9.20 -10.29
N GLN A 164 -4.07 -9.43 -8.99
CA GLN A 164 -3.46 -10.62 -8.42
C GLN A 164 -4.57 -11.57 -7.99
N THR A 165 -4.75 -12.65 -8.74
CA THR A 165 -5.73 -13.70 -8.41
C THR A 165 -5.13 -14.76 -7.48
N SER A 166 -3.81 -14.90 -7.47
CA SER A 166 -3.06 -15.83 -6.61
C SER A 166 -1.55 -15.51 -6.63
N GLY A 167 -0.73 -16.32 -5.96
CA GLY A 167 0.72 -16.15 -5.91
C GLY A 167 1.17 -15.20 -4.80
N SER A 168 2.45 -14.82 -4.87
CA SER A 168 3.07 -13.89 -3.93
C SER A 168 3.74 -12.74 -4.68
N ALA A 169 3.54 -11.51 -4.21
CA ALA A 169 4.25 -10.33 -4.66
C ALA A 169 5.07 -9.75 -3.51
N VAL A 170 6.35 -9.45 -3.74
CA VAL A 170 7.28 -9.01 -2.70
C VAL A 170 8.00 -7.75 -3.16
N PHE A 171 7.91 -6.69 -2.38
CA PHE A 171 8.59 -5.42 -2.59
C PHE A 171 9.45 -5.15 -1.37
N ARG A 172 10.79 -5.10 -1.55
CA ARG A 172 11.72 -4.90 -0.44
C ARG A 172 12.72 -3.81 -0.75
N GLY A 173 12.81 -2.80 0.12
CA GLY A 173 13.81 -1.74 0.00
C GLY A 173 13.66 -0.93 -1.29
N CYS A 174 12.46 -0.87 -1.86
CA CYS A 174 12.22 -0.12 -3.08
C CYS A 174 12.03 1.36 -2.78
N VAL A 175 12.50 2.22 -3.68
CA VAL A 175 12.52 3.67 -3.47
C VAL A 175 11.95 4.41 -4.68
N ALA A 176 10.98 5.29 -4.46
CA ALA A 176 10.51 6.25 -5.47
C ALA A 176 10.74 7.68 -4.96
N ARG A 177 10.79 8.69 -5.85
CA ARG A 177 10.91 10.10 -5.40
C ARG A 177 9.56 10.78 -5.16
N ARG A 178 8.49 10.30 -5.78
CA ARG A 178 7.16 10.91 -5.73
C ARG A 178 6.12 10.00 -5.14
N ASN A 179 5.84 8.84 -5.72
CA ASN A 179 4.77 7.99 -5.19
C ASN A 179 5.10 6.51 -5.27
N GLY A 180 4.49 5.71 -4.40
CA GLY A 180 4.55 4.26 -4.49
C GLY A 180 5.98 3.75 -4.36
N GLY A 181 6.59 3.87 -3.18
CA GLY A 181 7.97 3.46 -2.96
C GLY A 181 8.22 2.01 -3.39
N GLY A 182 7.27 1.12 -3.14
CA GLY A 182 7.20 -0.22 -3.71
C GLY A 182 6.49 -0.24 -5.06
N MET A 183 5.21 0.13 -5.07
CA MET A 183 4.34 0.05 -6.24
C MET A 183 3.45 1.28 -6.40
N GLU A 184 3.32 1.77 -7.64
CA GLU A 184 2.26 2.70 -8.04
C GLU A 184 1.33 2.04 -9.05
N VAL A 185 0.01 2.14 -8.82
CA VAL A 185 -0.99 1.56 -9.72
C VAL A 185 -2.25 2.43 -9.88
N GLY A 186 -2.96 2.28 -11.00
CA GLY A 186 -4.29 2.86 -11.17
C GLY A 186 -5.32 2.25 -10.21
N SER A 187 -5.62 0.96 -10.33
CA SER A 187 -6.45 0.19 -9.37
C SER A 187 -5.83 -1.18 -9.06
N ALA A 188 -6.11 -1.73 -7.89
CA ALA A 188 -5.53 -3.00 -7.45
C ALA A 188 -6.57 -3.99 -6.92
N TRP A 189 -6.46 -5.25 -7.33
CA TRP A 189 -7.18 -6.39 -6.77
C TRP A 189 -6.16 -7.39 -6.23
N LEU A 190 -6.11 -7.56 -4.90
CA LEU A 190 -5.08 -8.34 -4.21
C LEU A 190 -5.71 -9.55 -3.52
N ALA A 191 -5.76 -10.69 -4.22
CA ALA A 191 -6.26 -11.96 -3.69
C ALA A 191 -5.16 -12.91 -3.20
N GLY A 192 -3.91 -12.68 -3.60
CA GLY A 192 -2.76 -13.47 -3.15
C GLY A 192 -2.11 -12.92 -1.89
N SER A 193 -0.82 -13.21 -1.72
CA SER A 193 0.03 -12.60 -0.68
C SER A 193 0.81 -11.43 -1.27
N VAL A 194 0.81 -10.29 -0.59
CA VAL A 194 1.60 -9.11 -0.99
C VAL A 194 2.36 -8.57 0.22
N ASP A 195 3.67 -8.43 0.11
CA ASP A 195 4.54 -7.91 1.18
C ASP A 195 5.32 -6.69 0.68
N PHE A 196 5.08 -5.54 1.31
CA PHE A 196 5.88 -4.33 1.20
C PHE A 196 6.73 -4.18 2.45
N SER A 197 8.05 -4.22 2.30
CA SER A 197 8.98 -4.08 3.41
C SER A 197 10.02 -3.01 3.14
N LYS A 198 10.16 -2.03 4.04
CA LYS A 198 11.14 -0.94 3.97
C LYS A 198 11.08 -0.18 2.64
N CYS A 199 9.89 -0.03 2.09
CA CYS A 199 9.69 0.74 0.87
C CYS A 199 9.49 2.22 1.23
N THR A 200 10.11 3.11 0.47
CA THR A 200 10.15 4.53 0.82
C THR A 200 9.86 5.43 -0.36
N VAL A 201 9.21 6.56 -0.09
CA VAL A 201 9.19 7.70 -1.01
C VAL A 201 10.16 8.76 -0.50
N GLY A 202 11.16 9.10 -1.32
CA GLY A 202 12.27 9.97 -0.95
C GLY A 202 11.82 11.38 -0.53
N HIS A 203 12.29 11.81 0.64
CA HIS A 203 12.00 13.11 1.26
C HIS A 203 12.80 14.25 0.59
N GLN A 204 12.40 14.69 -0.60
CA GLN A 204 13.05 15.87 -1.21
C GLN A 204 12.57 17.18 -0.57
N SER A 205 11.27 17.27 -0.30
CA SER A 205 10.71 18.36 0.47
C SER A 205 9.33 17.96 1.01
N CYS A 206 8.94 18.55 2.13
CA CYS A 206 7.57 18.51 2.61
C CYS A 206 6.58 19.15 1.62
N ARG A 207 7.04 19.88 0.60
CA ARG A 207 6.15 20.55 -0.37
C ARG A 207 5.61 19.60 -1.42
N ASP A 208 6.30 18.49 -1.65
CA ASP A 208 5.90 17.50 -2.64
C ASP A 208 4.88 16.53 -2.01
N LYS A 209 3.76 16.32 -2.71
CA LYS A 209 2.73 15.34 -2.35
C LYS A 209 3.28 13.93 -2.60
N ALA A 210 4.11 13.46 -1.69
CA ALA A 210 4.81 12.19 -1.82
C ALA A 210 4.08 11.08 -1.03
N ARG A 211 3.40 10.17 -1.71
CA ARG A 211 2.42 9.28 -1.08
C ARG A 211 2.72 7.80 -1.28
N GLY A 212 2.26 6.97 -0.35
CA GLY A 212 2.28 5.52 -0.49
C GLY A 212 3.69 4.95 -0.42
N GLY A 213 4.31 4.91 0.77
CA GLY A 213 5.68 4.40 0.91
C GLY A 213 5.82 2.96 0.43
N GLY A 214 4.83 2.11 0.71
CA GLY A 214 4.67 0.79 0.09
C GLY A 214 3.92 0.87 -1.23
N LEU A 215 2.66 1.29 -1.17
CA LEU A 215 1.70 1.25 -2.28
C LEU A 215 0.97 2.58 -2.45
N GLU A 216 1.01 3.12 -3.67
CA GLU A 216 0.11 4.20 -4.12
C GLU A 216 -0.92 3.64 -5.11
N VAL A 217 -2.21 3.85 -4.83
CA VAL A 217 -3.32 3.49 -5.71
C VAL A 217 -4.14 4.73 -6.05
N ARG A 218 -4.18 5.12 -7.33
CA ARG A 218 -4.92 6.31 -7.76
C ARG A 218 -6.44 6.14 -7.69
N GLY A 219 -6.92 4.90 -7.70
CA GLY A 219 -8.32 4.52 -7.63
C GLY A 219 -8.60 3.61 -6.44
N THR A 220 -9.30 2.50 -6.70
CA THR A 220 -9.70 1.56 -5.65
C THR A 220 -8.68 0.45 -5.47
N VAL A 221 -8.40 0.12 -4.21
CA VAL A 221 -7.72 -1.11 -3.83
C VAL A 221 -8.70 -2.06 -3.14
N VAL A 222 -8.81 -3.28 -3.65
CA VAL A 222 -9.59 -4.37 -3.07
C VAL A 222 -8.63 -5.44 -2.58
N ILE A 223 -8.68 -5.74 -1.29
CA ILE A 223 -7.81 -6.75 -0.66
C ILE A 223 -8.69 -7.88 -0.14
N THR A 224 -8.57 -9.05 -0.77
CA THR A 224 -9.23 -10.29 -0.35
C THR A 224 -8.25 -11.33 0.18
N GLY A 225 -6.95 -11.18 -0.14
CA GLY A 225 -5.87 -12.05 0.30
C GLY A 225 -5.17 -11.54 1.57
N SER A 226 -3.85 -11.73 1.64
CA SER A 226 -3.02 -11.26 2.75
C SER A 226 -2.07 -10.18 2.26
N THR A 227 -2.13 -8.98 2.83
CA THR A 227 -1.25 -7.86 2.47
C THR A 227 -0.56 -7.29 3.70
N LYS A 228 0.77 -7.13 3.63
CA LYS A 228 1.58 -6.59 4.71
C LYS A 228 2.38 -5.37 4.27
N PHE A 229 2.44 -4.37 5.13
CA PHE A 229 3.30 -3.20 5.03
C PHE A 229 4.18 -3.15 6.29
N ASP A 230 5.49 -3.36 6.17
CA ASP A 230 6.46 -3.32 7.26
C ASP A 230 7.47 -2.19 7.06
N ARG A 231 7.48 -1.22 7.97
CA ARG A 231 8.43 -0.09 7.99
C ARG A 231 8.47 0.68 6.68
N CYS A 232 7.32 0.91 6.09
CA CYS A 232 7.19 1.78 4.92
C CYS A 232 7.09 3.25 5.34
N GLU A 233 7.63 4.14 4.51
CA GLU A 233 7.75 5.57 4.84
C GLU A 233 7.41 6.45 3.65
N ALA A 234 6.62 7.50 3.89
CA ALA A 234 6.29 8.53 2.91
C ALA A 234 5.97 9.86 3.62
N ASN A 235 5.71 10.91 2.86
CA ASN A 235 5.23 12.18 3.42
C ASN A 235 3.82 11.97 4.03
N SER A 236 2.94 11.26 3.30
CA SER A 236 1.63 10.81 3.80
C SER A 236 1.34 9.38 3.31
N GLY A 237 0.52 8.61 4.02
CA GLY A 237 0.23 7.22 3.63
C GLY A 237 1.47 6.32 3.66
N GLY A 238 2.16 6.24 4.81
CA GLY A 238 3.47 5.60 4.93
C GLY A 238 3.50 4.18 4.36
N GLY A 239 2.50 3.35 4.65
CA GLY A 239 2.29 2.05 3.99
C GLY A 239 1.52 2.17 2.68
N LEU A 240 0.29 2.69 2.77
CA LEU A 240 -0.68 2.77 1.67
C LEU A 240 -1.21 4.20 1.50
N SER A 241 -1.38 4.63 0.25
CA SER A 241 -2.27 5.73 -0.09
C SER A 241 -3.21 5.33 -1.22
N ALA A 242 -4.51 5.61 -1.06
CA ALA A 242 -5.55 5.21 -2.00
C ALA A 242 -6.73 6.18 -2.04
N GLU A 243 -7.49 6.17 -3.15
CA GLU A 243 -8.78 6.87 -3.20
C GLU A 243 -9.85 6.12 -2.41
N ARG A 244 -9.89 4.79 -2.53
CA ARG A 244 -10.86 3.94 -1.83
C ARG A 244 -10.22 2.62 -1.44
N LEU A 245 -10.48 2.17 -0.22
CA LEU A 245 -10.03 0.87 0.30
C LEU A 245 -11.22 -0.04 0.56
N VAL A 246 -11.21 -1.22 -0.04
CA VAL A 246 -12.14 -2.31 0.26
C VAL A 246 -11.35 -3.47 0.85
N SER A 247 -11.56 -3.76 2.13
CA SER A 247 -10.87 -4.85 2.84
C SER A 247 -11.83 -5.98 3.16
N ARG A 248 -11.48 -7.18 2.69
CA ARG A 248 -12.15 -8.46 2.99
C ARG A 248 -11.16 -9.52 3.48
N GLY A 249 -9.86 -9.30 3.28
CA GLY A 249 -8.76 -10.18 3.66
C GLY A 249 -8.02 -9.75 4.92
N GLU A 250 -6.78 -10.20 5.07
CA GLU A 250 -5.90 -9.80 6.17
C GLU A 250 -4.93 -8.71 5.71
N VAL A 251 -5.01 -7.51 6.30
CA VAL A 251 -4.13 -6.38 6.02
C VAL A 251 -3.42 -5.97 7.30
N GLU A 252 -2.10 -5.90 7.25
CA GLU A 252 -1.27 -5.47 8.38
C GLU A 252 -0.36 -4.32 7.98
N PHE A 253 -0.37 -3.26 8.77
CA PHE A 253 0.56 -2.14 8.74
C PHE A 253 1.38 -2.17 10.02
N ALA A 254 2.68 -2.38 9.91
CA ALA A 254 3.61 -2.49 11.02
C ALA A 254 4.71 -1.43 10.91
N ALA A 255 4.83 -0.60 11.94
CA ALA A 255 5.88 0.43 12.08
C ALA A 255 6.03 1.36 10.86
N CYS A 256 4.93 1.64 10.17
CA CYS A 256 4.93 2.59 9.04
C CYS A 256 4.89 4.03 9.54
N SER A 257 5.49 4.95 8.78
CA SER A 257 5.66 6.35 9.19
C SER A 257 5.19 7.32 8.11
N ALA A 258 4.45 8.36 8.51
CA ALA A 258 4.17 9.54 7.71
C ALA A 258 4.95 10.71 8.32
N VAL A 259 6.01 11.14 7.64
CA VAL A 259 7.03 12.03 8.23
C VAL A 259 6.92 13.47 7.79
N CYS A 260 6.07 13.78 6.80
CA CYS A 260 5.82 15.17 6.49
C CYS A 260 4.48 15.45 5.82
N GLU A 261 3.64 16.22 6.51
CA GLU A 261 2.22 16.26 6.19
C GLU A 261 1.76 17.68 5.87
N LEU A 262 1.50 17.94 4.59
CA LEU A 262 0.80 19.15 4.18
C LEU A 262 -0.71 18.97 4.27
N ASN A 263 -1.42 20.06 4.54
CA ASN A 263 -2.88 20.12 4.50
C ASN A 263 -3.60 19.11 5.41
N GLY A 264 -2.95 18.72 6.52
CA GLY A 264 -3.50 17.76 7.49
C GLY A 264 -3.60 16.32 6.97
N GLU A 265 -2.89 15.96 5.90
CA GLU A 265 -2.83 14.58 5.40
C GLU A 265 -1.77 13.76 6.16
N GLY A 266 -2.19 12.83 7.01
CA GLY A 266 -1.34 11.83 7.67
C GLY A 266 -1.63 10.41 7.24
N GLY A 267 -2.02 9.54 8.18
CA GLY A 267 -2.25 8.13 7.89
C GLY A 267 -0.94 7.34 7.75
N ALA A 268 -0.19 7.17 8.82
CA ALA A 268 1.15 6.57 8.71
C ALA A 268 1.14 5.11 8.26
N GLY A 269 0.16 4.32 8.67
CA GLY A 269 -0.16 3.05 8.04
C GLY A 269 -0.80 3.27 6.67
N ALA A 270 -1.96 3.91 6.67
CA ALA A 270 -2.71 4.18 5.45
C ALA A 270 -3.38 5.56 5.43
N LEU A 271 -3.36 6.19 4.25
CA LEU A 271 -4.17 7.36 3.91
C LEU A 271 -5.21 6.96 2.85
N VAL A 272 -6.48 7.13 3.16
CA VAL A 272 -7.58 6.89 2.20
C VAL A 272 -8.34 8.18 1.99
N HIS A 273 -8.34 8.71 0.77
CA HIS A 273 -8.96 10.01 0.48
C HIS A 273 -10.49 9.97 0.51
N GLY A 274 -11.08 8.90 0.00
CA GLY A 274 -12.51 8.63 0.04
C GLY A 274 -12.87 7.63 1.13
N ASP A 275 -13.64 6.61 0.76
CA ASP A 275 -14.25 5.68 1.71
C ASP A 275 -13.36 4.46 2.01
N VAL A 276 -13.44 4.00 3.26
CA VAL A 276 -12.99 2.67 3.68
C VAL A 276 -14.21 1.78 3.88
N LEU A 277 -14.26 0.66 3.18
CA LEU A 277 -15.25 -0.40 3.37
C LEU A 277 -14.54 -1.65 3.88
N GLN A 278 -14.77 -1.99 5.14
CA GLN A 278 -14.37 -3.27 5.71
C GLN A 278 -15.57 -4.20 5.77
N ASP A 279 -15.50 -5.26 4.98
CA ASP A 279 -16.53 -6.30 4.88
C ASP A 279 -15.90 -7.67 5.15
N GLY A 280 -15.46 -7.84 6.40
CA GLY A 280 -14.78 -9.04 6.88
C GLY A 280 -13.29 -8.84 7.11
N GLY A 281 -12.58 -9.98 7.20
CA GLY A 281 -11.12 -9.98 7.32
C GLY A 281 -10.58 -9.32 8.59
N LYS A 282 -9.29 -8.94 8.54
CA LYS A 282 -8.59 -8.29 9.65
C LYS A 282 -7.78 -7.09 9.14
N LEU A 283 -8.02 -5.91 9.69
CA LEU A 283 -7.20 -4.72 9.52
C LEU A 283 -6.37 -4.52 10.78
N ARG A 284 -5.04 -4.48 10.67
CA ARG A 284 -4.14 -4.29 11.81
C ARG A 284 -3.18 -3.15 11.55
N PHE A 285 -3.07 -2.24 12.51
CA PHE A 285 -2.12 -1.15 12.54
C PHE A 285 -1.32 -1.25 13.83
N ARG A 286 0.01 -1.43 13.73
CA ARG A 286 0.88 -1.61 14.88
C ARG A 286 2.06 -0.65 14.81
N GLY A 287 2.24 0.18 15.84
CA GLY A 287 3.43 1.02 15.96
C GLY A 287 3.56 2.08 14.87
N CYS A 288 2.45 2.44 14.20
CA CYS A 288 2.45 3.44 13.12
C CYS A 288 2.52 4.86 13.69
N LYS A 289 3.25 5.77 13.02
CA LYS A 289 3.55 7.11 13.54
C LYS A 289 3.33 8.21 12.50
N SER A 290 2.40 9.11 12.79
CA SER A 290 2.01 10.25 11.96
C SER A 290 2.48 11.57 12.57
N GLU A 291 2.99 12.47 11.73
CA GLU A 291 3.40 13.82 12.14
C GLU A 291 2.21 14.77 12.26
N ARG A 292 1.00 14.38 11.84
CA ARG A 292 -0.24 15.09 12.20
C ARG A 292 -1.34 14.11 12.55
N ASP A 293 -2.10 13.63 11.58
CA ASP A 293 -3.39 12.99 11.82
C ASP A 293 -3.37 11.49 11.52
N GLY A 294 -4.19 10.70 12.22
CA GLY A 294 -4.42 9.28 11.90
C GLY A 294 -3.14 8.45 12.02
N GLY A 295 -2.68 8.21 13.26
CA GLY A 295 -1.40 7.54 13.49
C GLY A 295 -1.32 6.15 12.85
N GLY A 296 -2.42 5.40 12.80
CA GLY A 296 -2.55 4.21 11.98
C GLY A 296 -3.19 4.50 10.63
N LEU A 297 -4.42 5.02 10.65
CA LEU A 297 -5.25 5.24 9.48
C LEU A 297 -5.88 6.63 9.49
N GLN A 298 -5.85 7.31 8.34
CA GLN A 298 -6.68 8.48 8.08
C GLN A 298 -7.64 8.20 6.92
N VAL A 299 -8.92 8.52 7.12
CA VAL A 299 -9.99 8.39 6.14
C VAL A 299 -10.60 9.76 5.86
N GLY A 300 -10.57 10.19 4.60
CA GLY A 300 -11.14 11.46 4.17
C GLY A 300 -12.66 11.41 3.98
N GLY A 301 -13.20 10.25 3.59
CA GLY A 301 -14.62 9.97 3.52
C GLY A 301 -15.11 9.18 4.74
N ARG A 302 -15.99 8.21 4.47
CA ARG A 302 -16.64 7.38 5.50
C ARG A 302 -15.84 6.12 5.78
N PHE A 303 -15.91 5.66 7.03
CA PHE A 303 -15.47 4.31 7.39
C PHE A 303 -16.71 3.46 7.64
N GLU A 304 -16.91 2.42 6.84
CA GLU A 304 -17.99 1.45 6.98
C GLU A 304 -17.41 0.07 7.34
N GLN A 305 -17.74 -0.44 8.52
CA GLN A 305 -17.43 -1.80 8.96
C GLN A 305 -18.73 -2.60 9.03
N SER A 306 -18.91 -3.61 8.18
CA SER A 306 -20.06 -4.52 8.23
C SER A 306 -19.76 -5.84 8.97
N SER A 307 -18.48 -6.22 9.01
CA SER A 307 -17.97 -7.41 9.71
C SER A 307 -16.44 -7.38 9.77
N GLY A 308 -15.84 -8.37 10.45
CA GLY A 308 -14.39 -8.51 10.56
C GLY A 308 -13.83 -7.79 11.79
N SER A 309 -12.54 -7.52 11.76
CA SER A 309 -11.85 -6.89 12.89
C SER A 309 -10.87 -5.81 12.48
N ALA A 310 -10.82 -4.71 13.21
CA ALA A 310 -9.88 -3.63 13.04
C ALA A 310 -9.16 -3.37 14.37
N PHE A 311 -7.84 -3.43 14.35
CA PHE A 311 -6.98 -3.30 15.53
C PHE A 311 -5.94 -2.21 15.32
N PHE A 312 -5.86 -1.30 16.27
CA PHE A 312 -4.86 -0.24 16.33
C PHE A 312 -4.09 -0.41 17.63
N ASP A 313 -2.79 -0.68 17.53
CA ASP A 313 -1.91 -0.99 18.66
C ASP A 313 -0.68 -0.09 18.61
N ALA A 314 -0.42 0.65 19.68
CA ALA A 314 0.75 1.52 19.81
C ALA A 314 0.90 2.54 18.66
N CYS A 315 -0.21 2.99 18.09
CA CYS A 315 -0.21 4.02 17.03
C CYS A 315 -0.18 5.42 17.63
N SER A 316 0.49 6.37 16.97
CA SER A 316 0.59 7.74 17.46
C SER A 316 0.49 8.79 16.37
N ALA A 317 -0.13 9.92 16.70
CA ALA A 317 -0.30 11.07 15.83
C ALA A 317 0.03 12.36 16.60
N LYS A 318 0.80 13.28 16.03
CA LYS A 318 1.14 14.54 16.75
C LYS A 318 -0.01 15.55 16.81
N ALA A 319 -0.97 15.47 15.90
CA ALA A 319 -2.21 16.24 15.93
C ALA A 319 -3.35 15.36 16.46
N SER A 320 -4.22 14.78 15.63
CA SER A 320 -5.41 14.09 16.15
C SER A 320 -5.59 12.66 15.62
N GLY A 321 -6.36 11.83 16.34
CA GLY A 321 -6.67 10.47 15.94
C GLY A 321 -5.46 9.54 16.02
N GLY A 322 -5.00 9.25 17.24
CA GLY A 322 -3.75 8.53 17.47
C GLY A 322 -3.69 7.16 16.79
N GLY A 323 -4.79 6.43 16.75
CA GLY A 323 -4.98 5.24 15.92
C GLY A 323 -5.70 5.56 14.60
N LEU A 324 -6.86 6.19 14.69
CA LEU A 324 -7.77 6.44 13.56
C LEU A 324 -8.24 7.89 13.51
N GLN A 325 -8.26 8.47 12.32
CA GLN A 325 -9.04 9.69 12.05
C GLN A 325 -10.01 9.46 10.88
N VAL A 326 -11.28 9.79 11.09
CA VAL A 326 -12.33 9.80 10.06
C VAL A 326 -12.86 11.21 9.91
N ARG A 327 -12.72 11.80 8.72
CA ARG A 327 -13.17 13.17 8.42
C ARG A 327 -14.65 13.29 8.11
N ASP A 328 -15.32 12.18 7.86
CA ASP A 328 -16.77 12.11 7.71
C ASP A 328 -17.39 11.27 8.84
N THR A 329 -18.25 10.32 8.50
CA THR A 329 -18.99 9.44 9.42
C THR A 329 -18.30 8.09 9.57
N PHE A 330 -18.33 7.56 10.80
CA PHE A 330 -17.98 6.18 11.09
C PHE A 330 -19.25 5.35 11.29
N ASN A 331 -19.38 4.24 10.56
CA ASN A 331 -20.49 3.30 10.64
C ASN A 331 -19.98 1.90 10.93
N GLN A 332 -20.28 1.36 12.10
CA GLN A 332 -20.16 -0.07 12.37
C GLN A 332 -21.55 -0.69 12.36
N THR A 333 -21.78 -1.56 11.39
CA THR A 333 -22.96 -2.43 11.33
C THR A 333 -22.47 -3.86 11.51
N GLY A 334 -23.16 -4.68 12.29
CA GLY A 334 -22.71 -6.05 12.49
C GLY A 334 -23.56 -6.80 13.49
N MET A 335 -23.33 -8.11 13.57
CA MET A 335 -23.78 -8.87 14.73
C MET A 335 -22.77 -8.67 15.86
N GLU A 336 -23.19 -8.77 17.11
CA GLU A 336 -22.37 -8.47 18.29
C GLU A 336 -21.04 -9.25 18.34
N SER A 337 -20.99 -10.43 17.74
CA SER A 337 -19.80 -11.29 17.71
C SER A 337 -18.94 -11.18 16.45
N THR A 338 -19.37 -10.46 15.40
CA THR A 338 -18.72 -10.52 14.08
C THR A 338 -17.93 -9.28 13.69
N ALA A 339 -18.20 -8.14 14.32
CA ALA A 339 -17.48 -6.88 14.11
C ALA A 339 -16.71 -6.50 15.39
N THR A 340 -15.39 -6.30 15.30
CA THR A 340 -14.57 -5.84 16.42
C THR A 340 -13.73 -4.64 15.99
N LEU A 341 -13.73 -3.59 16.80
CA LEU A 341 -12.85 -2.44 16.65
C LEU A 341 -12.14 -2.20 17.97
N SER A 342 -10.80 -2.24 17.96
CA SER A 342 -9.99 -2.12 19.17
C SER A 342 -8.86 -1.12 18.98
N PHE A 343 -8.68 -0.26 19.96
CA PHE A 343 -7.58 0.69 20.09
C PHE A 343 -6.85 0.41 21.40
N GLN A 344 -5.54 0.21 21.31
CA GLN A 344 -4.67 -0.11 22.44
C GLN A 344 -3.41 0.73 22.38
N HIS A 345 -3.07 1.38 23.50
CA HIS A 345 -1.83 2.16 23.63
C HIS A 345 -1.70 3.28 22.57
N CYS A 346 -2.82 3.82 22.09
CA CYS A 346 -2.82 4.86 21.07
C CYS A 346 -2.62 6.25 21.71
N THR A 347 -1.97 7.17 21.00
CA THR A 347 -1.72 8.52 21.52
C THR A 347 -1.90 9.61 20.48
N ALA A 348 -2.57 10.69 20.85
CA ALA A 348 -2.71 11.89 20.03
C ALA A 348 -2.20 13.14 20.78
N GLY A 349 -1.51 14.05 20.06
CA GLY A 349 -1.14 15.37 20.58
C GLY A 349 -2.28 16.41 20.58
N GLY A 350 -3.48 15.97 20.23
CA GLY A 350 -4.70 16.77 20.10
C GLY A 350 -5.90 15.95 20.54
N GLU A 351 -6.92 15.85 19.70
CA GLU A 351 -8.17 15.14 20.01
C GLU A 351 -8.10 13.64 19.63
N GLY A 352 -8.80 12.79 20.37
CA GLY A 352 -9.02 11.40 19.99
C GLY A 352 -7.76 10.54 20.10
N GLY A 353 -7.33 10.22 21.32
CA GLY A 353 -6.10 9.45 21.55
C GLY A 353 -6.13 8.08 20.86
N GLY A 354 -7.26 7.38 20.92
CA GLY A 354 -7.55 6.22 20.09
C GLY A 354 -8.09 6.62 18.71
N ALA A 355 -9.22 7.31 18.68
CA ALA A 355 -9.89 7.70 17.45
C ALA A 355 -10.52 9.10 17.49
N LEU A 356 -10.52 9.77 16.33
CA LEU A 356 -11.25 11.01 16.07
C LEU A 356 -12.23 10.82 14.91
N VAL A 357 -13.51 11.16 15.11
CA VAL A 357 -14.55 11.21 14.07
C VAL A 357 -15.16 12.61 13.98
N ARG A 358 -15.07 13.24 12.82
CA ARG A 358 -15.48 14.65 12.60
C ARG A 358 -16.98 14.83 12.37
N ARG A 359 -17.71 13.77 12.01
CA ARG A 359 -19.17 13.80 11.98
C ARG A 359 -19.74 12.83 13.00
N ASP A 360 -20.61 11.95 12.58
CA ASP A 360 -21.33 11.07 13.47
C ASP A 360 -20.59 9.72 13.59
N PHE A 361 -20.71 9.10 14.76
CA PHE A 361 -20.26 7.75 15.03
C PHE A 361 -21.49 6.88 15.29
N PHE A 362 -21.76 5.93 14.41
CA PHE A 362 -22.88 4.99 14.53
C PHE A 362 -22.36 3.58 14.78
N GLN A 363 -22.84 2.97 15.87
CA GLN A 363 -22.63 1.57 16.19
C GLN A 363 -23.98 0.84 16.24
N ASP A 364 -24.16 -0.15 15.36
CA ASP A 364 -25.26 -1.09 15.41
C ASP A 364 -24.72 -2.53 15.47
N GLY A 365 -24.28 -2.93 16.67
CA GLY A 365 -23.69 -4.23 16.95
C GLY A 365 -22.17 -4.16 17.14
N GLY A 366 -21.52 -5.34 17.11
CA GLY A 366 -20.08 -5.48 17.33
C GLY A 366 -19.58 -5.09 18.73
N ASN A 367 -18.25 -5.10 18.86
CA ASN A 367 -17.53 -4.72 20.09
C ASN A 367 -16.57 -3.57 19.79
N LEU A 368 -16.68 -2.49 20.57
CA LEU A 368 -15.72 -1.39 20.60
C LEU A 368 -14.86 -1.50 21.87
N LYS A 369 -13.54 -1.44 21.71
CA LYS A 369 -12.61 -1.40 22.83
C LYS A 369 -11.60 -0.27 22.67
N PHE A 370 -11.46 0.53 23.71
CA PHE A 370 -10.41 1.54 23.86
C PHE A 370 -9.69 1.26 25.17
N GLU A 371 -8.38 1.05 25.10
CA GLU A 371 -7.54 0.67 26.24
C GLU A 371 -6.25 1.47 26.21
N ASP A 372 -5.91 2.10 27.33
CA ASP A 372 -4.66 2.86 27.51
C ASP A 372 -4.44 3.91 26.41
N CYS A 373 -5.51 4.58 25.99
CA CYS A 373 -5.48 5.61 24.95
C CYS A 373 -5.38 7.01 25.56
N ASN A 374 -4.50 7.84 25.00
CA ASN A 374 -4.15 9.15 25.59
C ASN A 374 -4.30 10.29 24.57
N SER A 375 -4.92 11.39 24.98
CA SER A 375 -4.94 12.64 24.20
C SER A 375 -4.49 13.83 25.06
N SER A 376 -3.82 14.82 24.45
CA SER A 376 -3.50 16.09 25.13
C SER A 376 -4.57 17.17 24.96
N SER A 377 -5.70 16.83 24.34
CA SER A 377 -6.91 17.66 24.32
C SER A 377 -8.08 16.80 24.81
N ASP A 378 -9.08 16.52 23.96
CA ASP A 378 -10.31 15.84 24.35
C ASP A 378 -10.35 14.39 23.83
N GLY A 379 -11.15 13.55 24.49
CA GLY A 379 -11.41 12.18 24.04
C GLY A 379 -10.17 11.30 24.08
N GLY A 380 -9.75 10.86 25.27
CA GLY A 380 -8.56 10.03 25.42
C GLY A 380 -8.67 8.72 24.63
N GLY A 381 -9.81 8.05 24.72
CA GLY A 381 -10.19 6.95 23.82
C GLY A 381 -10.76 7.46 22.50
N LEU A 382 -11.94 8.08 22.55
CA LEU A 382 -12.73 8.49 21.38
C LEU A 382 -13.15 9.96 21.46
N HIS A 383 -12.96 10.71 20.38
CA HIS A 383 -13.54 12.04 20.19
C HIS A 383 -14.50 12.04 18.98
N VAL A 384 -15.71 12.57 19.17
CA VAL A 384 -16.73 12.69 18.12
C VAL A 384 -17.26 14.13 18.07
N GLU A 385 -17.06 14.82 16.95
CA GLU A 385 -17.55 16.20 16.78
C GLU A 385 -19.06 16.27 16.46
N GLY A 386 -19.62 15.19 15.94
CA GLY A 386 -21.07 15.02 15.74
C GLY A 386 -21.71 14.31 16.92
N ARG A 387 -22.59 13.36 16.59
CA ARG A 387 -23.31 12.54 17.55
C ARG A 387 -22.69 11.16 17.65
N PHE A 388 -22.73 10.60 18.85
CA PHE A 388 -22.48 9.18 19.06
C PHE A 388 -23.82 8.46 19.21
N GLN A 389 -24.05 7.41 18.43
CA GLN A 389 -25.24 6.58 18.55
C GLN A 389 -24.87 5.10 18.62
N GLN A 390 -25.27 4.43 19.69
CA GLN A 390 -25.15 2.99 19.82
C GLN A 390 -26.55 2.36 19.92
N SER A 391 -26.89 1.51 18.96
CA SER A 391 -28.16 0.78 18.94
C SER A 391 -28.05 -0.63 19.54
N ARG A 392 -26.93 -1.32 19.30
CA ARG A 392 -26.63 -2.70 19.75
C ARG A 392 -25.13 -2.87 19.96
N GLY A 393 -24.71 -4.00 20.54
CA GLY A 393 -23.29 -4.29 20.78
C GLY A 393 -22.78 -3.78 22.13
N SER A 394 -21.45 -3.71 22.25
CA SER A 394 -20.77 -3.23 23.46
C SER A 394 -19.73 -2.16 23.16
N ALA A 395 -19.52 -1.26 24.12
CA ALA A 395 -18.39 -0.33 24.10
C ALA A 395 -17.68 -0.33 25.47
N HIS A 396 -16.37 -0.57 25.43
CA HIS A 396 -15.51 -0.66 26.61
C HIS A 396 -14.37 0.35 26.51
N PHE A 397 -14.28 1.23 27.50
CA PHE A 397 -13.23 2.22 27.66
C PHE A 397 -12.49 1.95 28.95
N GLU A 398 -11.20 1.70 28.87
CA GLU A 398 -10.37 1.35 30.01
C GLU A 398 -9.09 2.17 30.03
N SER A 399 -8.78 2.75 31.19
CA SER A 399 -7.53 3.45 31.44
C SER A 399 -7.19 4.55 30.42
N CYS A 400 -8.22 5.17 29.83
CA CYS A 400 -8.04 6.23 28.86
C CYS A 400 -7.90 7.60 29.56
N PHE A 401 -7.04 8.46 29.02
CA PHE A 401 -6.75 9.77 29.60
C PHE A 401 -6.81 10.92 28.59
N ALA A 402 -7.39 12.04 29.01
CA ALA A 402 -7.42 13.29 28.26
C ALA A 402 -6.99 14.46 29.15
N ILE A 403 -6.21 15.41 28.63
CA ILE A 403 -5.91 16.64 29.39
C ILE A 403 -7.13 17.55 29.48
N GLY A 404 -7.89 17.68 28.38
CA GLY A 404 -9.13 18.44 28.32
C GLY A 404 -10.29 17.65 28.92
N SER A 405 -11.22 17.27 28.06
CA SER A 405 -12.50 16.64 28.43
C SER A 405 -12.63 15.20 27.94
N GLY A 406 -13.36 14.38 28.70
CA GLY A 406 -13.76 13.03 28.30
C GLY A 406 -12.61 12.04 28.19
N GLY A 407 -12.10 11.58 29.34
CA GLY A 407 -10.95 10.65 29.40
C GLY A 407 -11.14 9.40 28.55
N GLY A 408 -12.32 8.79 28.60
CA GLY A 408 -12.71 7.69 27.71
C GLY A 408 -13.30 8.20 26.41
N MET A 409 -14.33 9.05 26.50
CA MET A 409 -15.07 9.55 25.34
C MET A 409 -15.50 11.01 25.51
N ASN A 410 -15.39 11.80 24.43
CA ASN A 410 -15.92 13.15 24.32
C ASN A 410 -16.80 13.29 23.06
N VAL A 411 -18.00 13.83 23.21
CA VAL A 411 -18.98 13.98 22.11
C VAL A 411 -19.59 15.39 22.12
N LYS A 412 -19.55 16.09 20.98
CA LYS A 412 -19.94 17.52 20.89
C LYS A 412 -21.42 17.79 20.60
N LYS A 413 -22.18 16.86 20.00
CA LYS A 413 -23.60 17.10 19.63
C LYS A 413 -24.59 16.10 20.25
N GLY A 414 -24.09 15.27 21.16
CA GLY A 414 -24.90 14.43 22.01
C GLY A 414 -24.75 12.92 21.80
N VAL A 415 -25.20 12.20 22.81
CA VAL A 415 -25.03 10.73 22.93
C VAL A 415 -26.39 10.05 22.96
N SER A 416 -26.60 9.05 22.09
CA SER A 416 -27.77 8.16 22.12
C SER A 416 -27.32 6.74 22.42
N TRP A 417 -27.66 6.23 23.58
CA TRP A 417 -27.25 4.90 24.04
C TRP A 417 -28.47 3.98 24.17
N HIS A 418 -28.61 3.03 23.26
CA HIS A 418 -29.64 1.98 23.26
C HIS A 418 -29.06 0.57 23.30
N GLY A 419 -27.72 0.44 23.25
CA GLY A 419 -27.03 -0.84 23.33
C GLY A 419 -27.09 -1.48 24.72
N LEU A 420 -26.68 -2.74 24.79
CA LEU A 420 -26.76 -3.56 26.00
C LEU A 420 -25.81 -3.06 27.10
N TYR A 421 -24.59 -2.62 26.75
CA TYR A 421 -23.58 -2.22 27.73
C TYR A 421 -22.58 -1.14 27.25
N GLY A 422 -22.35 -0.14 28.09
CA GLY A 422 -21.23 0.80 28.01
C GLY A 422 -20.42 0.79 29.30
N TYR A 423 -19.12 0.57 29.21
CA TYR A 423 -18.21 0.49 30.36
C TYR A 423 -17.13 1.56 30.28
N PHE A 424 -16.96 2.31 31.36
CA PHE A 424 -15.88 3.27 31.54
C PHE A 424 -15.13 2.93 32.82
N GLU A 425 -13.95 2.34 32.68
CA GLU A 425 -13.10 1.94 33.80
C GLU A 425 -11.83 2.78 33.81
N LYS A 426 -11.50 3.38 34.96
CA LYS A 426 -10.25 4.16 35.16
C LYS A 426 -10.01 5.25 34.10
N CYS A 427 -11.07 5.76 33.49
CA CYS A 427 -10.99 6.83 32.50
C CYS A 427 -10.95 8.18 33.22
N ASN A 428 -9.95 9.02 32.93
CA ASN A 428 -9.71 10.27 33.63
C ASN A 428 -9.53 11.43 32.65
N ALA A 429 -10.09 12.59 32.98
CA ALA A 429 -9.78 13.84 32.32
C ALA A 429 -9.41 14.91 33.35
N ALA A 430 -8.48 15.82 33.02
CA ALA A 430 -8.10 16.87 33.97
C ALA A 430 -9.17 17.98 34.07
N GLY A 431 -9.94 18.20 32.99
CA GLY A 431 -11.04 19.17 32.94
C GLY A 431 -12.43 18.61 33.29
N SER A 432 -12.68 17.29 33.13
CA SER A 432 -14.00 16.69 33.37
C SER A 432 -13.93 15.17 33.64
N SER A 433 -15.09 14.49 33.66
CA SER A 433 -15.18 13.05 33.98
C SER A 433 -14.73 12.14 32.81
N GLY A 434 -14.78 10.81 32.99
CA GLY A 434 -14.44 9.84 31.94
C GLY A 434 -15.32 9.92 30.68
N LEU A 435 -16.54 10.44 30.81
CA LEU A 435 -17.45 10.78 29.71
C LEU A 435 -17.84 12.26 29.81
N ASP A 436 -17.80 12.98 28.69
CA ASP A 436 -18.23 14.37 28.63
C ASP A 436 -19.11 14.63 27.40
N GLU A 437 -20.25 15.26 27.64
CA GLU A 437 -21.26 15.65 26.66
C GLU A 437 -21.47 17.16 26.78
N LEU A 438 -21.03 17.89 25.76
CA LEU A 438 -21.27 19.33 25.68
C LEU A 438 -22.64 19.53 25.00
N SER A 439 -23.63 19.95 25.80
CA SER A 439 -25.00 20.23 25.35
C SER A 439 -25.15 21.54 24.60
#